data_AF-A0AA38H8J6-F1
#
_entry.id   AF-A0AA38H8J6-F1
#
_cell.length_a   1.000
_cell.length_b   1.000
_cell.length_c   1.000
_cell.angle_alpha   90.00
_cell.angle_beta   90.00
_cell.angle_gamma   90.00
#
_symmetry.space_group_name_H-M   'P 1'
#
loop_
_entity.id
_entity.type
_entity.pdbx_description
1 polymer ?
#
loop_
_entity_poly.entity_id
_entity_poly.type
_entity_poly.pdbx_seq_one_letter_code
_entity_poly.pdbx_strand_id
1 'polypeptide(L)'
;QRFLFKCVQEPVSGRRKTDKDRRSLAPVPIVRMWVKECYQDVMGGWSESDLDLSDIDPSCLICEAEISPPVDLPAGVLPQSLKTQGPSNHRSSWISDQHWDTRSVAGPSGTMQGYPEQVQHLIADAPGDTGRTRKLPHAQPDEELEGSGRSGKKARLEVGRNLFGALHVSGVKVVAPSGELGLWFLFTDLCVGTEGNYRLRFRVFDLSVIKPQMPPVPHFANCESEIFKVWAPKAFPGIPKPTELTEHFIKQGFKLNARKNERTARTPPPE
;
A
#
# COMPACT_ATOMS: atom_id res chain seq x y z
N GLN A 1 -13.15 -2.44 -21.17
CA GLN A 1 -11.91 -3.14 -20.82
C GLN A 1 -12.15 -3.95 -19.57
N ARG A 2 -11.63 -5.17 -19.50
CA ARG A 2 -11.64 -6.02 -18.31
C ARG A 2 -10.22 -6.14 -17.80
N PHE A 3 -10.05 -6.03 -16.49
CA PHE A 3 -8.74 -6.06 -15.86
C PHE A 3 -8.66 -7.28 -14.97
N LEU A 4 -7.55 -8.00 -15.07
CA LEU A 4 -7.16 -8.98 -14.06
C LEU A 4 -5.98 -8.41 -13.30
N PHE A 5 -6.08 -8.39 -11.98
CA PHE A 5 -5.06 -7.86 -11.11
C PHE A 5 -4.81 -8.87 -10.00
N LYS A 6 -3.56 -9.34 -9.86
CA LYS A 6 -3.24 -10.46 -8.98
C LYS A 6 -1.88 -10.32 -8.33
N CYS A 7 -1.81 -10.63 -7.04
CA CYS A 7 -0.53 -10.92 -6.38
C CYS A 7 0.01 -12.25 -6.94
N VAL A 8 1.06 -12.17 -7.74
CA VAL A 8 1.66 -13.33 -8.42
C VAL A 8 2.88 -13.87 -7.67
N GLN A 9 3.45 -13.06 -6.78
CA GLN A 9 4.40 -13.51 -5.78
C GLN A 9 3.94 -13.03 -4.41
N GLU A 10 3.50 -13.99 -3.62
CA GLU A 10 3.00 -13.73 -2.27
C GLU A 10 4.13 -13.38 -1.30
N PRO A 11 3.93 -12.44 -0.37
CA PRO A 11 4.70 -12.43 0.86
C PRO A 11 4.44 -13.73 1.62
N VAL A 12 5.49 -14.36 2.14
CA VAL A 12 5.34 -15.57 2.98
C VAL A 12 5.68 -15.24 4.43
N SER A 13 6.72 -14.44 4.64
CA SER A 13 7.15 -14.10 5.99
C SER A 13 7.78 -12.70 6.08
N GLY A 14 7.69 -12.12 7.27
CA GLY A 14 8.38 -10.89 7.63
C GLY A 14 9.06 -11.03 8.98
N ARG A 15 10.12 -10.25 9.21
CA ARG A 15 10.63 -9.97 10.54
C ARG A 15 10.15 -8.59 10.93
N ARG A 16 9.54 -8.43 12.11
CA ARG A 16 9.03 -7.11 12.50
C ARG A 16 10.13 -6.06 12.48
N LYS A 17 9.77 -4.85 12.08
CA LYS A 17 10.63 -3.68 12.16
C LYS A 17 10.94 -3.38 13.63
N THR A 18 12.18 -2.99 13.87
CA THR A 18 12.64 -2.38 15.12
C THR A 18 13.22 -1.00 14.80
N ASP A 19 13.69 -0.27 15.81
CA ASP A 19 14.32 1.04 15.57
C ASP A 19 15.67 0.90 14.85
N LYS A 20 16.38 -0.21 15.09
CA LYS A 20 17.74 -0.45 14.56
C LYS A 20 17.77 -1.35 13.33
N ASP A 21 16.71 -2.09 13.05
CA ASP A 21 16.67 -3.05 11.95
C ASP A 21 15.31 -3.00 11.23
N ARG A 22 15.39 -2.81 9.92
CA ARG A 22 14.28 -2.74 8.99
C ARG A 22 14.55 -3.74 7.88
N ARG A 23 13.62 -4.68 7.69
CA ARG A 23 13.72 -5.74 6.69
C ARG A 23 12.45 -5.82 5.91
N SER A 24 12.59 -5.76 4.59
CA SER A 24 11.46 -5.96 3.71
C SER A 24 10.87 -7.36 3.89
N LEU A 25 9.58 -7.47 3.59
CA LEU A 25 8.90 -8.75 3.46
C LEU A 25 9.61 -9.62 2.42
N ALA A 26 9.61 -10.93 2.68
CA ALA A 26 10.27 -11.91 1.85
C ALA A 26 9.39 -13.18 1.69
N PRO A 27 9.17 -13.68 0.46
CA PRO A 27 9.54 -13.07 -0.82
C PRO A 27 8.94 -11.66 -1.01
N VAL A 28 9.58 -10.87 -1.88
CA VAL A 28 9.10 -9.51 -2.20
C VAL A 28 7.71 -9.63 -2.85
N PRO A 29 6.68 -8.91 -2.40
CA PRO A 29 5.39 -8.95 -3.06
C PRO A 29 5.48 -8.43 -4.50
N ILE A 30 4.99 -9.20 -5.46
CA ILE A 30 4.93 -8.81 -6.87
C ILE A 30 3.50 -8.96 -7.34
N VAL A 31 2.97 -7.89 -7.93
CA VAL A 31 1.61 -7.85 -8.46
C VAL A 31 1.70 -7.71 -9.98
N ARG A 32 0.86 -8.45 -10.70
CA ARG A 32 0.73 -8.38 -12.17
C ARG A 32 -0.66 -7.89 -12.53
N MET A 33 -0.70 -7.04 -13.55
CA MET A 33 -1.93 -6.59 -14.20
C MET A 33 -1.98 -7.14 -15.62
N TRP A 34 -3.13 -7.70 -15.98
CA TRP A 34 -3.49 -8.01 -17.35
C TRP A 34 -4.62 -7.07 -17.75
N VAL A 35 -4.50 -6.50 -18.93
CA VAL A 35 -5.52 -5.62 -19.50
C VAL A 35 -6.11 -6.33 -20.71
N LYS A 36 -7.41 -6.52 -20.69
CA LYS A 36 -8.16 -7.05 -21.82
C LYS A 36 -9.07 -6.00 -22.42
N GLU A 37 -9.05 -5.89 -23.73
CA GLU A 37 -10.07 -5.17 -24.48
C GLU A 37 -11.31 -6.05 -24.60
N CYS A 38 -12.48 -5.43 -24.39
CA CYS A 38 -13.76 -6.11 -24.54
C CYS A 38 -14.50 -5.40 -25.66
N TYR A 39 -14.81 -6.12 -26.72
CA TYR A 39 -15.60 -5.63 -27.83
C TYR A 39 -16.97 -6.28 -27.78
N GLN A 40 -17.99 -5.47 -28.06
CA GLN A 40 -19.32 -5.97 -28.31
C GLN A 40 -19.55 -5.95 -29.82
N ASP A 41 -19.87 -7.10 -30.40
CA ASP A 41 -20.24 -7.18 -31.80
C ASP A 41 -21.64 -6.56 -32.04
N VAL A 42 -21.96 -6.34 -33.32
CA VAL A 42 -23.26 -5.79 -33.75
C VAL A 42 -24.45 -6.70 -33.42
N MET A 43 -24.24 -7.97 -33.10
CA MET A 43 -25.27 -8.92 -32.67
C MET A 43 -25.35 -9.04 -31.14
N GLY A 44 -24.58 -8.26 -30.39
CA GLY A 44 -24.56 -8.26 -28.93
C GLY A 44 -23.66 -9.32 -28.29
N GLY A 45 -22.89 -10.08 -29.08
CA GLY A 45 -21.86 -11.00 -28.59
C GLY A 45 -20.63 -10.26 -28.04
N TRP A 46 -20.00 -10.83 -27.01
CA TRP A 46 -18.81 -10.26 -26.41
C TRP A 46 -17.57 -11.05 -26.82
N SER A 47 -16.53 -10.35 -27.24
CA SER A 47 -15.19 -10.91 -27.44
C SER A 47 -14.17 -10.20 -26.56
N GLU A 48 -13.23 -10.97 -26.00
CA GLU A 48 -12.11 -10.45 -25.22
C GLU A 48 -10.79 -10.70 -25.96
N SER A 49 -9.92 -9.71 -26.01
CA SER A 49 -8.53 -9.84 -26.48
C SER A 49 -7.57 -9.17 -25.51
N ASP A 50 -6.34 -9.66 -25.42
CA ASP A 50 -5.31 -9.00 -24.62
C ASP A 50 -4.95 -7.66 -25.27
N LEU A 51 -4.86 -6.60 -24.46
CA LEU A 51 -4.47 -5.27 -24.91
C LEU A 51 -2.96 -5.26 -25.21
N ASP A 52 -2.57 -4.63 -26.32
CA ASP A 52 -1.15 -4.36 -26.58
C ASP A 52 -0.62 -3.42 -25.49
N LEU A 53 0.28 -3.93 -24.66
CA LEU A 53 0.87 -3.15 -23.60
C LEU A 53 1.74 -2.02 -24.16
N SER A 54 2.13 -2.01 -25.44
CA SER A 54 2.94 -0.95 -26.05
C SER A 54 2.34 0.45 -25.84
N ASP A 55 1.02 0.58 -25.92
CA ASP A 55 0.31 1.87 -25.85
C ASP A 55 0.05 2.38 -24.43
N ILE A 56 0.31 1.56 -23.40
CA ILE A 56 0.05 1.93 -22.00
C ILE A 56 1.27 2.66 -21.43
N ASP A 57 1.18 3.90 -20.97
CA ASP A 57 2.28 4.47 -20.17
C ASP A 57 2.22 3.90 -18.73
N PRO A 58 3.18 3.04 -18.31
CA PRO A 58 3.12 2.42 -17.00
C PRO A 58 3.49 3.40 -15.88
N SER A 59 4.08 4.57 -16.21
CA SER A 59 4.50 5.57 -15.22
C SER A 59 3.32 6.29 -14.56
N CYS A 60 2.20 6.39 -15.27
CA CYS A 60 0.94 6.94 -14.75
C CYS A 60 0.17 5.94 -13.89
N LEU A 61 0.54 4.65 -13.91
CA LEU A 61 -0.11 3.62 -13.12
C LEU A 61 0.60 3.48 -11.78
N ILE A 62 -0.07 3.86 -10.70
CA ILE A 62 0.47 3.79 -9.33
C ILE A 62 -0.27 2.70 -8.56
N CYS A 63 0.47 1.73 -8.03
CA CYS A 63 -0.07 0.74 -7.12
C CYS A 63 0.26 1.08 -5.67
N GLU A 64 -0.78 1.17 -4.84
CA GLU A 64 -0.72 1.31 -3.40
C GLU A 64 -0.81 -0.07 -2.72
N ALA A 65 -0.06 -0.24 -1.62
CA ALA A 65 -0.18 -1.36 -0.69
C ALA A 65 -0.66 -0.88 0.69
N GLU A 66 -1.71 -1.54 1.18
CA GLU A 66 -2.25 -1.40 2.53
C GLU A 66 -2.11 -2.74 3.29
N ILE A 67 -2.09 -2.71 4.63
CA ILE A 67 -2.06 -3.92 5.45
C ILE A 67 -3.37 -4.09 6.21
N SER A 68 -3.88 -5.32 6.25
CA SER A 68 -5.06 -5.67 7.04
C SER A 68 -4.80 -5.54 8.55
N PRO A 69 -5.86 -5.46 9.36
CA PRO A 69 -5.77 -5.87 10.76
C PRO A 69 -5.19 -7.30 10.88
N PRO A 70 -4.53 -7.64 11.99
CA PRO A 70 -4.08 -8.99 12.23
C PRO A 70 -5.25 -9.98 12.20
N VAL A 71 -5.10 -11.08 11.48
CA VAL A 71 -6.15 -12.09 11.27
C VAL A 71 -6.48 -12.86 12.56
N ASP A 72 -5.52 -13.01 13.47
CA ASP A 72 -5.71 -13.76 14.73
C ASP A 72 -6.39 -12.93 15.83
N LEU A 73 -6.88 -11.72 15.54
CA LEU A 73 -7.59 -10.93 16.53
C LEU A 73 -8.92 -11.61 16.88
N PRO A 74 -9.23 -11.85 18.17
CA PRO A 74 -10.54 -12.35 18.55
C PRO A 74 -11.62 -11.38 18.05
N ALA A 75 -12.66 -11.92 17.44
CA ALA A 75 -13.78 -11.16 16.88
C ALA A 75 -14.31 -10.17 17.94
N GLY A 76 -14.10 -8.87 17.71
CA GLY A 76 -14.49 -7.80 18.65
C GLY A 76 -13.35 -6.89 19.12
N VAL A 77 -12.08 -7.28 18.95
CA VAL A 77 -10.92 -6.42 19.25
C VAL A 77 -10.39 -5.79 17.97
N LEU A 78 -11.21 -4.98 17.29
CA LEU A 78 -10.66 -4.07 16.29
C LEU A 78 -9.96 -2.93 17.04
N PRO A 79 -8.69 -2.59 16.75
CA PRO A 79 -8.09 -1.39 17.30
C PRO A 79 -8.95 -0.19 16.92
N GLN A 80 -9.49 0.51 17.92
CA GLN A 80 -10.45 1.62 17.76
C GLN A 80 -9.93 2.77 16.88
N SER A 81 -8.66 2.75 16.47
CA SER A 81 -8.00 3.75 15.64
C SER A 81 -8.20 3.62 14.13
N LEU A 82 -8.86 2.59 13.60
CA LEU A 82 -9.31 2.65 12.21
C LEU A 82 -10.38 3.73 11.98
N LYS A 83 -10.79 4.46 13.02
CA LYS A 83 -11.50 5.74 12.93
C LYS A 83 -10.48 6.88 13.12
N THR A 84 -9.77 7.26 12.07
CA THR A 84 -8.92 8.46 12.09
C THR A 84 -9.78 9.71 12.35
N GLN A 85 -9.59 10.35 13.51
CA GLN A 85 -9.97 11.75 13.71
C GLN A 85 -8.86 12.63 13.13
N GLY A 86 -9.01 12.94 11.84
CA GLY A 86 -8.33 14.01 11.13
C GLY A 86 -9.36 14.66 10.20
N PRO A 87 -9.18 15.93 9.81
CA PRO A 87 -10.22 16.64 9.07
C PRO A 87 -10.43 16.01 7.69
N SER A 88 -11.65 15.52 7.48
CA SER A 88 -12.33 15.14 6.24
C SER A 88 -11.83 13.93 5.41
N ASN A 89 -12.73 12.95 5.29
CA ASN A 89 -13.06 12.14 4.11
C ASN A 89 -12.24 10.91 3.66
N HIS A 90 -11.46 10.26 4.54
CA HIS A 90 -11.07 8.86 4.28
C HIS A 90 -11.81 7.92 5.24
N ARG A 91 -13.00 7.48 4.83
CA ARG A 91 -13.71 6.37 5.47
C ARG A 91 -12.89 5.10 5.22
N SER A 92 -12.36 4.51 6.28
CA SER A 92 -11.64 3.24 6.25
C SER A 92 -12.53 2.13 5.68
N SER A 93 -12.33 1.75 4.42
CA SER A 93 -13.18 0.82 3.67
C SER A 93 -12.96 -0.66 4.02
N TRP A 94 -12.57 -0.97 5.26
CA TRP A 94 -12.47 -2.36 5.73
C TRP A 94 -13.85 -3.03 5.88
N ILE A 95 -14.93 -2.25 5.82
CA ILE A 95 -16.32 -2.72 5.95
C ILE A 95 -17.13 -2.19 4.77
N SER A 96 -17.21 -3.00 3.70
CA SER A 96 -18.26 -3.11 2.68
C SER A 96 -17.63 -3.40 1.31
N ASP A 97 -17.29 -4.66 1.06
CA ASP A 97 -17.30 -5.16 -0.30
C ASP A 97 -18.76 -5.45 -0.66
N GLN A 98 -19.43 -4.45 -1.23
CA GLN A 98 -20.58 -4.75 -2.09
C GLN A 98 -20.00 -5.18 -3.43
N HIS A 99 -20.23 -6.44 -3.79
CA HIS A 99 -20.06 -6.97 -5.14
C HIS A 99 -20.49 -5.92 -6.16
N TRP A 100 -19.56 -5.48 -7.02
CA TRP A 100 -19.96 -4.87 -8.28
C TRP A 100 -20.26 -6.01 -9.25
N ASP A 101 -21.50 -6.51 -9.19
CA ASP A 101 -22.04 -7.30 -10.29
C ASP A 101 -22.15 -6.39 -11.51
N THR A 102 -21.43 -6.72 -12.58
CA THR A 102 -21.54 -6.04 -13.88
C THR A 102 -22.90 -6.30 -14.49
N ARG A 103 -23.87 -5.41 -14.21
CA ARG A 103 -24.99 -5.16 -15.11
C ARG A 103 -25.08 -3.69 -15.43
N SER A 104 -24.61 -3.36 -16.62
CA SER A 104 -24.89 -2.11 -17.32
C SER A 104 -26.40 -1.85 -17.31
N VAL A 105 -26.83 -0.70 -16.80
CA VAL A 105 -28.16 -0.15 -17.08
C VAL A 105 -27.99 1.29 -17.53
N ALA A 106 -28.55 1.54 -18.71
CA ALA A 106 -28.53 2.77 -19.48
C ALA A 106 -29.04 3.98 -18.68
N GLY A 107 -28.46 5.15 -18.94
CA GLY A 107 -29.03 6.43 -18.51
C GLY A 107 -30.21 6.85 -19.40
N PRO A 108 -30.98 7.85 -18.96
CA PRO A 108 -31.71 8.69 -19.88
C PRO A 108 -31.30 10.16 -19.80
N SER A 109 -31.32 10.76 -20.98
CA SER A 109 -31.23 12.17 -21.34
C SER A 109 -32.06 13.12 -20.46
N GLY A 110 -31.56 14.34 -20.26
CA GLY A 110 -32.31 15.45 -19.65
C GLY A 110 -31.66 16.80 -19.97
N THR A 111 -32.44 17.67 -20.59
CA THR A 111 -32.16 18.97 -21.20
C THR A 111 -31.88 20.14 -20.22
N MET A 112 -31.07 21.11 -20.70
CA MET A 112 -31.05 22.58 -20.46
C MET A 112 -31.50 23.17 -19.10
N GLN A 113 -30.74 24.14 -18.55
CA GLN A 113 -31.06 25.60 -18.59
C GLN A 113 -30.34 26.42 -17.48
N GLY A 114 -29.70 27.54 -17.89
CA GLY A 114 -29.63 28.79 -17.12
C GLY A 114 -28.39 29.10 -16.26
N TYR A 115 -27.49 29.96 -16.76
CA TYR A 115 -26.61 30.83 -15.97
C TYR A 115 -26.98 32.30 -16.25
N PRO A 116 -26.71 33.21 -15.31
CA PRO A 116 -26.07 34.45 -15.71
C PRO A 116 -24.80 34.77 -14.90
N GLU A 117 -23.89 35.48 -15.59
CA GLU A 117 -22.64 36.10 -15.14
C GLU A 117 -22.85 37.24 -14.14
N GLN A 118 -21.78 37.56 -13.38
CA GLN A 118 -21.11 38.88 -13.22
C GLN A 118 -20.03 38.77 -12.10
N VAL A 119 -18.71 38.75 -12.37
CA VAL A 119 -17.75 39.89 -12.55
C VAL A 119 -17.54 40.67 -11.22
N GLN A 120 -16.37 40.95 -10.58
CA GLN A 120 -15.03 41.38 -10.98
C GLN A 120 -14.03 41.29 -9.77
N HIS A 121 -12.75 41.01 -10.04
CA HIS A 121 -11.45 41.37 -9.38
C HIS A 121 -11.38 42.04 -7.99
N LEU A 122 -10.31 41.73 -7.21
CA LEU A 122 -9.14 42.61 -6.94
C LEU A 122 -8.08 41.98 -6.00
N ILE A 123 -6.82 42.33 -6.27
CA ILE A 123 -5.56 42.02 -5.56
C ILE A 123 -5.20 43.15 -4.59
N ALA A 124 -4.27 42.89 -3.66
CA ALA A 124 -3.51 43.80 -2.77
C ALA A 124 -4.08 43.90 -1.34
N ASP A 125 -3.31 44.03 -0.26
CA ASP A 125 -1.87 44.11 0.01
C ASP A 125 -1.68 43.91 1.52
N ALA A 126 -0.47 43.55 1.96
CA ALA A 126 -0.05 43.53 3.37
C ALA A 126 0.13 44.94 3.96
N PRO A 127 0.04 45.09 5.29
CA PRO A 127 1.21 45.50 6.08
C PRO A 127 1.29 44.71 7.40
N GLY A 128 2.41 44.52 8.09
CA GLY A 128 3.55 45.39 8.31
C GLY A 128 3.65 45.70 9.81
N ASP A 129 4.69 45.15 10.45
CA ASP A 129 5.56 45.84 11.42
C ASP A 129 5.55 45.50 12.93
N THR A 130 6.80 45.45 13.42
CA THR A 130 7.36 45.60 14.76
C THR A 130 7.17 44.56 15.87
N GLY A 131 8.30 44.01 16.33
CA GLY A 131 8.81 44.45 17.64
C GLY A 131 9.15 43.39 18.71
N ARG A 132 10.46 43.23 18.93
CA ARG A 132 11.17 43.09 20.23
C ARG A 132 11.05 41.81 21.10
N THR A 133 12.17 41.09 21.07
CA THR A 133 12.99 40.55 22.19
C THR A 133 12.49 40.60 23.65
N ARG A 134 12.59 39.45 24.35
CA ARG A 134 13.37 39.28 25.61
C ARG A 134 13.44 37.82 26.09
N LYS A 135 14.62 37.41 26.57
CA LYS A 135 14.95 36.13 27.24
C LYS A 135 14.73 36.25 28.77
N LEU A 136 14.18 35.17 29.39
CA LEU A 136 14.47 34.46 30.68
C LEU A 136 14.67 35.29 31.99
N PRO A 137 14.52 34.76 33.25
CA PRO A 137 14.85 33.39 33.72
C PRO A 137 14.06 32.76 34.94
N HIS A 138 14.25 31.43 35.12
CA HIS A 138 14.52 30.62 36.34
C HIS A 138 13.74 30.75 37.68
N ALA A 139 13.20 29.62 38.17
CA ALA A 139 13.15 29.21 39.60
C ALA A 139 12.87 27.68 39.76
N GLN A 140 13.74 26.96 40.49
CA GLN A 140 13.59 25.60 41.08
C GLN A 140 13.26 25.74 42.60
N PRO A 141 13.24 24.67 43.45
CA PRO A 141 12.72 23.28 43.39
C PRO A 141 11.67 23.06 44.55
N ASP A 142 11.01 21.93 44.79
CA ASP A 142 11.45 20.71 45.50
C ASP A 142 10.22 19.78 45.67
N GLU A 143 10.41 18.46 45.59
CA GLU A 143 9.99 17.46 46.59
C GLU A 143 9.99 16.05 45.98
N GLU A 144 10.91 15.24 46.51
CA GLU A 144 11.05 13.81 46.29
C GLU A 144 9.97 13.05 47.06
N LEU A 145 9.32 12.08 46.41
CA LEU A 145 8.73 10.94 47.11
C LEU A 145 9.01 9.66 46.33
N GLU A 146 9.88 8.85 46.93
CA GLU A 146 10.14 7.47 46.53
C GLU A 146 8.87 6.62 46.71
N GLY A 147 8.49 5.92 45.65
CA GLY A 147 7.39 4.97 45.65
C GLY A 147 7.72 3.79 44.76
N SER A 148 8.29 2.75 45.37
CA SER A 148 8.50 1.42 44.80
C SER A 148 7.20 0.90 44.17
N GLY A 149 7.20 0.82 42.84
CA GLY A 149 6.15 0.14 42.07
C GLY A 149 6.74 -0.37 40.77
N ARG A 150 7.07 -1.67 40.71
CA ARG A 150 7.27 -2.41 39.45
C ARG A 150 5.95 -2.44 38.70
N SER A 151 5.61 -1.33 38.04
CA SER A 151 4.50 -1.26 37.12
C SER A 151 4.92 -1.99 35.86
N GLY A 152 4.42 -3.21 35.70
CA GLY A 152 4.49 -3.92 34.42
C GLY A 152 3.97 -2.95 33.36
N LYS A 153 4.85 -2.53 32.45
CA LYS A 153 4.47 -1.72 31.30
C LYS A 153 3.48 -2.55 30.50
N LYS A 154 2.19 -2.40 30.78
CA LYS A 154 1.12 -2.79 29.86
C LYS A 154 1.53 -2.13 28.55
N ALA A 155 1.89 -2.95 27.57
CA ALA A 155 2.24 -2.47 26.25
C ALA A 155 1.03 -1.66 25.77
N ARG A 156 1.12 -0.34 25.87
CA ARG A 156 0.22 0.56 25.16
C ARG A 156 0.44 0.18 23.71
N LEU A 157 -0.54 -0.47 23.09
CA LEU A 157 -0.58 -0.66 21.64
C LEU A 157 -0.39 0.74 21.07
N GLU A 158 0.81 1.04 20.62
CA GLU A 158 1.08 2.31 19.97
C GLU A 158 0.23 2.32 18.71
N VAL A 159 -0.74 3.21 18.75
CA VAL A 159 -1.71 3.45 17.70
C VAL A 159 -0.97 4.21 16.60
N GLY A 160 -0.29 3.45 15.75
CA GLY A 160 0.50 3.96 14.64
C GLY A 160 0.32 3.09 13.41
N ARG A 161 0.69 3.63 12.25
CA ARG A 161 0.75 2.89 10.99
C ARG A 161 1.55 1.60 11.19
N ASN A 162 1.03 0.46 10.73
CA ASN A 162 1.73 -0.83 10.90
C ASN A 162 2.54 -1.26 9.67
N LEU A 163 2.26 -0.70 8.49
CA LEU A 163 3.00 -0.96 7.26
C LEU A 163 3.90 0.23 6.91
N PHE A 164 5.16 -0.03 6.62
CA PHE A 164 6.19 0.98 6.39
C PHE A 164 6.95 0.75 5.09
N GLY A 165 7.55 1.83 4.61
CA GLY A 165 8.40 1.84 3.43
C GLY A 165 7.71 2.34 2.17
N ALA A 166 8.10 1.79 1.02
CA ALA A 166 7.55 2.17 -0.27
C ALA A 166 6.15 1.58 -0.45
N LEU A 167 5.14 2.27 0.07
CA LEU A 167 3.74 1.85 -0.03
C LEU A 167 3.14 2.08 -1.42
N HIS A 168 3.77 2.92 -2.23
CA HIS A 168 3.34 3.24 -3.57
C HIS A 168 4.46 2.92 -4.53
N VAL A 169 4.15 2.25 -5.64
CA VAL A 169 5.10 1.92 -6.69
C VAL A 169 4.47 2.19 -8.06
N SER A 170 5.26 2.73 -8.97
CA SER A 170 4.85 2.86 -10.37
C SER A 170 4.90 1.50 -11.07
N GLY A 171 4.06 1.34 -12.10
CA GLY A 171 4.08 0.18 -12.96
C GLY A 171 5.38 0.07 -13.76
N VAL A 172 5.78 -1.15 -14.08
CA VAL A 172 6.89 -1.43 -14.99
C VAL A 172 6.46 -2.46 -16.04
N LYS A 173 6.84 -2.22 -17.31
CA LYS A 173 6.66 -3.19 -18.39
C LYS A 173 7.90 -4.06 -18.50
N VAL A 174 7.73 -5.35 -18.32
CA VAL A 174 8.85 -6.29 -18.24
C VAL A 174 8.42 -7.66 -18.76
N VAL A 175 9.30 -8.33 -19.49
CA VAL A 175 9.05 -9.68 -19.99
C VAL A 175 9.04 -10.66 -18.83
N ALA A 176 7.97 -11.46 -18.72
CA ALA A 176 7.80 -12.55 -17.78
C ALA A 176 8.80 -13.69 -18.04
N PRO A 177 9.01 -14.62 -17.09
CA PRO A 177 9.77 -15.85 -17.35
C PRO A 177 9.19 -16.67 -18.52
N SER A 178 7.89 -16.58 -18.77
CA SER A 178 7.21 -17.23 -19.90
C SER A 178 7.50 -16.59 -21.27
N GLY A 179 8.22 -15.45 -21.32
CA GLY A 179 8.52 -14.74 -22.56
C GLY A 179 7.48 -13.68 -22.97
N GLU A 180 6.36 -13.60 -22.27
CA GLU A 180 5.30 -12.61 -22.53
C GLU A 180 5.61 -11.27 -21.86
N LEU A 181 5.38 -10.15 -22.55
CA LEU A 181 5.46 -8.82 -21.93
C LEU A 181 4.34 -8.66 -20.90
N GLY A 182 4.67 -8.21 -19.69
CA GLY A 182 3.70 -7.99 -18.62
C GLY A 182 3.85 -6.61 -17.99
N LEU A 183 2.79 -6.18 -17.30
CA LEU A 183 2.78 -4.98 -16.46
C LEU A 183 2.81 -5.38 -14.98
N TRP A 184 3.81 -4.90 -14.26
CA TRP A 184 4.16 -5.38 -12.92
C TRP A 184 4.32 -4.23 -11.92
N PHE A 185 4.09 -4.55 -10.64
CA PHE A 185 4.32 -3.66 -9.51
C PHE A 185 5.19 -4.40 -8.49
N LEU A 186 6.36 -3.83 -8.18
CA LEU A 186 7.41 -4.50 -7.41
C LEU A 186 7.56 -3.84 -6.03
N PHE A 187 7.01 -4.46 -4.99
CA PHE A 187 7.02 -3.91 -3.63
C PHE A 187 8.27 -4.29 -2.84
N THR A 188 9.43 -3.81 -3.30
CA THR A 188 10.76 -4.20 -2.77
C THR A 188 11.02 -3.77 -1.33
N ASP A 189 10.23 -2.82 -0.83
CA ASP A 189 10.50 -2.12 0.42
C ASP A 189 9.24 -1.98 1.30
N LEU A 190 8.59 -3.11 1.59
CA LEU A 190 7.50 -3.18 2.57
C LEU A 190 7.97 -3.83 3.86
N CYS A 191 7.76 -3.17 5.00
CA CYS A 191 8.11 -3.67 6.34
C CYS A 191 6.92 -3.55 7.29
N VAL A 192 6.76 -4.48 8.25
CA VAL A 192 5.65 -4.44 9.22
C VAL A 192 6.17 -4.18 10.62
N GLY A 193 5.51 -3.30 11.38
CA GLY A 193 5.96 -2.86 12.72
C GLY A 193 5.68 -3.86 13.84
N THR A 194 4.56 -4.57 13.73
CA THR A 194 4.05 -5.47 14.77
C THR A 194 3.99 -6.93 14.31
N GLU A 195 4.06 -7.84 15.26
CA GLU A 195 4.00 -9.29 15.03
C GLU A 195 2.55 -9.72 14.82
N GLY A 196 2.33 -10.71 13.97
CA GLY A 196 1.00 -11.23 13.68
C GLY A 196 0.88 -11.83 12.29
N ASN A 197 -0.32 -12.32 11.98
CA ASN A 197 -0.69 -12.79 10.66
C ASN A 197 -1.49 -11.70 9.92
N TYR A 198 -1.13 -11.38 8.69
CA TYR A 198 -1.71 -10.26 7.95
C TYR A 198 -1.97 -10.64 6.49
N ARG A 199 -2.82 -9.86 5.81
CA ARG A 199 -2.90 -9.78 4.35
C ARG A 199 -2.46 -8.38 3.90
N LEU A 200 -1.90 -8.28 2.70
CA LEU A 200 -1.73 -7.02 2.00
C LEU A 200 -2.89 -6.83 1.04
N ARG A 201 -3.39 -5.60 0.93
CA ARG A 201 -4.32 -5.19 -0.11
C ARG A 201 -3.59 -4.27 -1.07
N PHE A 202 -3.69 -4.57 -2.35
CA PHE A 202 -3.10 -3.78 -3.42
C PHE A 202 -4.21 -3.08 -4.20
N ARG A 203 -4.03 -1.80 -4.48
CA ARG A 203 -4.95 -1.00 -5.31
C ARG A 203 -4.13 -0.30 -6.37
N VAL A 204 -4.57 -0.32 -7.62
CA VAL A 204 -3.92 0.41 -8.70
C VAL A 204 -4.77 1.60 -9.11
N PHE A 205 -4.13 2.74 -9.36
CA PHE A 205 -4.73 3.99 -9.80
C PHE A 205 -4.08 4.39 -11.12
N ASP A 206 -4.89 4.93 -12.02
CA ASP A 206 -4.40 5.58 -13.23
C ASP A 206 -4.42 7.09 -13.02
N LEU A 207 -3.24 7.69 -12.96
CA LEU A 207 -3.10 9.13 -12.78
C LEU A 207 -3.33 9.91 -14.09
N SER A 208 -3.27 9.27 -15.25
CA SER A 208 -3.46 9.94 -16.55
C SER A 208 -4.88 10.48 -16.73
N VAL A 209 -5.85 9.87 -16.04
CA VAL A 209 -7.26 10.28 -16.08
C VAL A 209 -7.61 11.34 -15.03
N ILE A 210 -6.69 11.66 -14.10
CA ILE A 210 -6.93 12.67 -13.06
C ILE A 210 -6.82 14.06 -13.65
N LYS A 211 -7.89 14.85 -13.53
CA LYS A 211 -7.92 16.27 -13.90
C LYS A 211 -8.08 17.15 -12.67
N PRO A 212 -7.54 18.38 -12.63
CA PRO A 212 -7.57 19.25 -11.45
C PRO A 212 -8.96 19.52 -10.84
N GLN A 213 -10.03 19.41 -11.64
CA GLN A 213 -11.40 19.67 -11.22
C GLN A 213 -12.25 18.40 -11.06
N MET A 214 -11.64 17.22 -11.19
CA MET A 214 -12.37 15.96 -11.03
C MET A 214 -12.46 15.55 -9.57
N PRO A 215 -13.56 14.89 -9.17
CA PRO A 215 -13.63 14.23 -7.88
C PRO A 215 -12.52 13.15 -7.77
N PRO A 216 -12.16 12.71 -6.54
CA PRO A 216 -11.20 11.63 -6.35
C PRO A 216 -11.49 10.44 -7.25
N VAL A 217 -10.51 10.02 -8.04
CA VAL A 217 -10.67 8.90 -8.97
C VAL A 217 -10.65 7.59 -8.19
N PRO A 218 -11.65 6.71 -8.37
CA PRO A 218 -11.65 5.40 -7.71
C PRO A 218 -10.46 4.56 -8.19
N HIS A 219 -9.98 3.63 -7.36
CA HIS A 219 -8.96 2.69 -7.80
C HIS A 219 -9.48 1.86 -8.98
N PHE A 220 -8.59 1.63 -9.94
CA PHE A 220 -8.85 0.97 -11.20
C PHE A 220 -9.05 -0.54 -11.07
N ALA A 221 -8.23 -1.18 -10.22
CA ALA A 221 -8.36 -2.58 -9.84
C ALA A 221 -7.76 -2.79 -8.45
N ASN A 222 -8.10 -3.91 -7.81
CA ASN A 222 -7.52 -4.28 -6.51
C ASN A 222 -7.41 -5.81 -6.37
N CYS A 223 -6.49 -6.24 -5.51
CA CYS A 223 -6.34 -7.64 -5.13
C CYS A 223 -5.76 -7.74 -3.72
N GLU A 224 -5.87 -8.90 -3.10
CA GLU A 224 -5.27 -9.18 -1.79
C GLU A 224 -4.21 -10.27 -1.90
N SER A 225 -3.23 -10.22 -1.00
CA SER A 225 -2.26 -11.29 -0.82
C SER A 225 -2.86 -12.45 -0.03
N GLU A 226 -2.17 -13.57 -0.03
CA GLU A 226 -2.35 -14.60 0.98
C GLU A 226 -1.92 -14.14 2.37
N ILE A 227 -2.35 -14.87 3.39
CA ILE A 227 -1.95 -14.61 4.77
C ILE A 227 -0.45 -14.89 4.92
N PHE A 228 0.27 -13.92 5.47
CA PHE A 228 1.69 -14.06 5.78
C PHE A 228 1.96 -13.73 7.24
N LYS A 229 3.03 -14.33 7.78
CA LYS A 229 3.40 -14.19 9.19
C LYS A 229 4.54 -13.21 9.41
N VAL A 230 4.35 -12.25 10.30
CA VAL A 230 5.38 -11.35 10.80
C VAL A 230 5.87 -11.85 12.15
N TRP A 231 7.12 -12.26 12.19
CA TRP A 231 7.77 -12.87 13.35
C TRP A 231 8.46 -11.84 14.24
N ALA A 232 8.54 -12.18 15.52
CA ALA A 232 9.46 -11.55 16.45
C ALA A 232 10.92 -11.62 15.94
N PRO A 233 11.78 -10.65 16.32
CA PRO A 233 13.15 -10.63 15.85
C PRO A 233 13.97 -11.89 16.17
N LYS A 234 13.67 -12.56 17.28
CA LYS A 234 14.33 -13.80 17.74
C LYS A 234 13.73 -15.07 17.18
N ALA A 235 12.45 -15.04 16.78
CA ALA A 235 11.72 -16.19 16.25
C ALA A 235 11.70 -16.23 14.71
N PHE A 236 12.31 -15.23 14.06
CA PHE A 236 12.33 -15.15 12.61
C PHE A 236 13.15 -16.29 12.01
N PRO A 237 12.56 -17.16 11.16
CA PRO A 237 13.22 -18.36 10.64
C PRO A 237 14.34 -18.05 9.63
N GLY A 238 14.51 -16.79 9.24
CA GLY A 238 15.45 -16.37 8.21
C GLY A 238 14.73 -15.96 6.93
N ILE A 239 15.51 -15.45 5.98
CA ILE A 239 14.99 -14.99 4.69
C ILE A 239 14.80 -16.23 3.80
N PRO A 240 13.61 -16.42 3.19
CA PRO A 240 13.40 -17.51 2.24
C PRO A 240 14.34 -17.35 1.04
N LYS A 241 14.62 -18.47 0.35
CA LYS A 241 15.39 -18.42 -0.90
C LYS A 241 14.64 -17.55 -1.93
N PRO A 242 15.36 -16.79 -2.78
CA PRO A 242 14.74 -16.11 -3.91
C PRO A 242 13.91 -17.08 -4.75
N THR A 243 12.75 -16.63 -5.19
CA THR A 243 11.91 -17.36 -6.15
C THR A 243 12.48 -17.20 -7.57
N GLU A 244 12.07 -18.06 -8.49
CA GLU A 244 12.43 -17.93 -9.91
C GLU A 244 12.03 -16.56 -10.47
N LEU A 245 10.83 -16.07 -10.12
CA LEU A 245 10.38 -14.75 -10.55
C LEU A 245 11.23 -13.61 -9.99
N THR A 246 11.68 -13.72 -8.74
CA THR A 246 12.61 -12.75 -8.14
C THR A 246 13.95 -12.75 -8.86
N GLU A 247 14.52 -13.93 -9.10
CA GLU A 247 15.78 -14.07 -9.82
C GLU A 247 15.70 -13.54 -11.25
N HIS A 248 14.58 -13.80 -11.93
CA HIS A 248 14.30 -13.29 -13.28
C HIS A 248 14.34 -11.76 -13.33
N PHE A 249 13.62 -11.08 -12.43
CA PHE A 249 13.66 -9.62 -12.37
C PHE A 249 15.03 -9.07 -11.96
N ILE A 250 15.76 -9.76 -11.08
CA ILE A 250 17.14 -9.35 -10.74
C ILE A 250 18.06 -9.41 -11.97
N LYS A 251 17.96 -10.48 -12.78
CA LYS A 251 18.74 -10.61 -14.03
C LYS A 251 18.44 -9.47 -15.02
N GLN A 252 17.24 -8.90 -14.96
CA GLN A 252 16.84 -7.74 -15.76
C GLN A 252 17.21 -6.38 -15.13
N GLY A 253 17.93 -6.38 -13.99
CA GLY A 253 18.46 -5.17 -13.35
C GLY A 253 17.58 -4.60 -12.24
N PHE A 254 16.46 -5.24 -11.89
CA PHE A 254 15.64 -4.79 -10.77
C PHE A 254 16.31 -5.12 -9.43
N LYS A 255 16.34 -4.14 -8.52
CA LYS A 255 16.94 -4.28 -7.18
C LYS A 255 15.96 -4.95 -6.22
N LEU A 256 15.72 -6.25 -6.40
CA LEU A 256 14.96 -7.06 -5.44
C LEU A 256 15.89 -7.56 -4.33
N ASN A 257 15.40 -7.59 -3.09
CA ASN A 257 16.18 -7.99 -1.92
C ASN A 257 16.48 -9.51 -1.91
N ALA A 258 17.37 -9.98 -2.78
CA ALA A 258 17.92 -11.33 -2.72
C ALA A 258 19.18 -11.32 -1.86
N ARG A 259 19.06 -11.66 -0.58
CA ARG A 259 20.23 -12.10 0.19
C ARG A 259 20.41 -13.59 -0.09
N LYS A 260 21.50 -13.96 -0.75
CA LYS A 260 21.90 -15.36 -0.93
C LYS A 260 22.09 -15.95 0.47
N ASN A 261 21.35 -17.01 0.79
CA ASN A 261 21.39 -17.65 2.11
C ASN A 261 22.78 -18.28 2.35
N GLU A 262 23.71 -17.52 2.90
CA GLU A 262 25.07 -17.98 3.25
C GLU A 262 25.18 -18.49 4.70
N ARG A 263 24.09 -18.56 5.45
CA ARG A 263 24.08 -19.19 6.78
C ARG A 263 23.13 -20.38 6.83
N THR A 264 23.41 -21.39 6.02
CA THR A 264 23.13 -22.75 6.49
C THR A 264 24.04 -22.97 7.69
N ALA A 265 23.45 -23.10 8.88
CA ALA A 265 24.17 -23.54 10.06
C ALA A 265 24.87 -24.86 9.73
N ARG A 266 26.19 -24.79 9.56
CA ARG A 266 27.05 -25.98 9.56
C ARG A 266 27.13 -26.43 11.01
N THR A 267 26.12 -27.16 11.47
CA THR A 267 26.33 -28.03 12.62
C THR A 267 27.03 -29.27 12.06
N PRO A 268 28.31 -29.52 12.38
CA PRO A 268 28.95 -30.77 11.99
C PRO A 268 28.21 -31.95 12.66
N PRO A 269 28.18 -33.14 12.04
CA PRO A 269 27.63 -34.33 12.67
C PRO A 269 28.39 -34.63 13.97
N PRO A 270 27.72 -35.14 15.02
CA PRO A 270 28.43 -35.69 16.16
C PRO A 270 29.32 -36.86 15.69
N GLU A 271 30.55 -36.88 16.20
CA GLU A 271 31.57 -37.92 15.98
C GLU A 271 31.09 -39.33 16.32
#